data_AF-Q5DQU1-F1
#
_entry.id   AF-Q5DQU1-F1
#
_cell.length_a   1.000
_cell.length_b   1.000
_cell.length_c   1.000
_cell.angle_alpha   90.00
_cell.angle_beta   90.00
_cell.angle_gamma   90.00
#
_symmetry.space_group_name_H-M   'P 1'
#
loop_
_entity.id
_entity.type
_entity.pdbx_description
1 polymer ?
#
loop_
_entity_poly.entity_id
_entity_poly.type
_entity_poly.pdbx_seq_one_letter_code
_entity_poly.pdbx_strand_id
1 'polypeptide(L)' 'MHGTWAPSERIPSEAALAVELGVGRSSIREAIRLLARDGLLEVRHGVGTFVAAASELEHVDEF' A
#
# COMPACT_ATOMS: atom_id res chain seq x y z
N MET A 1 -11.01 -1.35 -10.86
CA MET A 1 -10.57 -2.02 -9.61
C MET A 1 -11.25 -1.33 -8.44
N HIS A 2 -11.91 -2.07 -7.56
CA HIS A 2 -12.51 -1.49 -6.34
C HIS A 2 -11.46 -1.58 -5.23
N GLY A 3 -11.00 -0.44 -4.71
CA GLY A 3 -10.13 -0.41 -3.54
C GLY A 3 -10.93 -0.66 -2.27
N THR A 4 -10.47 -1.57 -1.41
CA THR A 4 -11.12 -1.84 -0.11
C THR A 4 -10.91 -0.70 0.88
N TRP A 5 -9.80 0.03 0.75
CA TRP A 5 -9.40 1.12 1.64
C TRP A 5 -9.52 2.46 0.92
N ALA A 6 -10.07 3.45 1.62
CA ALA A 6 -10.20 4.81 1.12
C ALA A 6 -8.85 5.54 1.09
N PRO A 7 -8.70 6.58 0.25
CA PRO A 7 -7.55 7.48 0.33
C PRO A 7 -7.32 8.00 1.74
N SER A 8 -6.04 8.09 2.16
CA SER A 8 -5.62 8.43 3.53
C SER A 8 -6.03 7.43 4.63
N GLU A 9 -6.68 6.32 4.28
CA GLU A 9 -7.01 5.28 5.26
C GLU A 9 -5.76 4.46 5.61
N ARG A 10 -5.63 4.11 6.89
CA ARG A 10 -4.56 3.24 7.38
C ARG A 10 -4.87 1.79 7.03
N ILE A 11 -3.95 1.11 6.35
CA ILE A 11 -4.07 -0.33 6.09
C ILE A 11 -3.64 -1.15 7.33
N PRO A 12 -4.04 -2.44 7.42
CA PRO A 12 -3.57 -3.32 8.48
C PRO A 12 -2.04 -3.44 8.51
N SER A 13 -1.48 -3.83 9.67
CA SER A 13 -0.04 -4.00 9.81
C SER A 13 0.50 -5.12 8.91
N GLU A 14 1.81 -5.13 8.63
CA GLU A 14 2.47 -6.20 7.86
C GLU A 14 2.15 -7.60 8.42
N ALA A 15 2.10 -7.71 9.75
CA ALA A 15 1.79 -8.97 10.43
C ALA A 15 0.32 -9.38 10.25
N ALA A 16 -0.61 -8.42 10.32
CA ALA A 16 -2.03 -8.69 10.11
C ALA A 16 -2.32 -9.12 8.66
N LEU A 17 -1.75 -8.40 7.68
CA LEU A 17 -1.87 -8.74 6.25
C LEU A 17 -1.25 -10.10 5.93
N ALA A 18 -0.11 -10.44 6.55
CA ALA A 18 0.52 -11.74 6.38
C ALA A 18 -0.41 -12.89 6.83
N VAL A 19 -1.12 -12.70 7.94
CA VAL A 19 -2.11 -13.66 8.45
C VAL A 19 -3.34 -13.72 7.54
N GLU A 20 -3.90 -12.56 7.18
CA GLU A 20 -5.11 -12.46 6.35
C GLU A 20 -4.91 -13.07 4.96
N LEU A 21 -3.74 -12.85 4.36
CA LEU A 21 -3.42 -13.30 3.00
C LEU A 21 -2.68 -14.66 2.97
N GLY A 22 -2.32 -15.23 4.12
CA GLY A 22 -1.62 -16.52 4.20
C GLY A 22 -0.22 -16.52 3.60
N VAL A 23 0.48 -15.37 3.63
CA VAL A 23 1.82 -15.20 3.04
C VAL A 23 2.86 -14.77 4.09
N GLY A 24 4.14 -14.91 3.76
CA GLY A 24 5.23 -14.48 4.63
C GLY A 24 5.28 -12.96 4.82
N ARG A 25 5.69 -12.51 6.01
CA ARG A 25 5.89 -11.08 6.32
C ARG A 25 6.89 -10.39 5.38
N SER A 26 7.90 -11.12 4.89
CA SER A 26 8.84 -10.61 3.89
C SER A 26 8.12 -10.23 2.60
N SER A 27 7.20 -11.07 2.11
CA SER A 27 6.43 -10.80 0.89
C SER A 27 5.53 -9.59 1.05
N ILE A 28 4.86 -9.44 2.19
CA ILE A 28 4.05 -8.24 2.50
C ILE A 28 4.90 -6.98 2.50
N ARG A 29 6.08 -7.04 3.15
CA ARG A 29 6.99 -5.90 3.21
C ARG A 29 7.50 -5.48 1.83
N GLU A 30 7.82 -6.45 0.96
CA GLU A 30 8.20 -6.15 -0.43
C GLU A 30 7.03 -5.53 -1.20
N ALA A 31 5.82 -6.07 -1.07
CA ALA A 31 4.62 -5.51 -1.70
C ALA A 31 4.35 -4.07 -1.25
N ILE A 32 4.40 -3.80 0.06
CA ILE A 32 4.24 -2.43 0.59
C ILE A 32 5.33 -1.52 0.05
N ARG A 33 6.59 -1.97 -0.03
CA ARG A 33 7.68 -1.15 -0.57
C ARG A 33 7.46 -0.80 -2.04
N LEU A 34 7.00 -1.75 -2.85
CA LEU A 34 6.70 -1.52 -4.27
C LEU A 34 5.52 -0.56 -4.43
N LEU A 35 4.42 -0.80 -3.73
CA LEU A 35 3.25 0.08 -3.78
C LEU A 35 3.56 1.49 -3.27
N ALA A 36 4.42 1.63 -2.26
CA ALA A 36 4.85 2.94 -1.78
C ALA A 36 5.77 3.65 -2.79
N ARG A 37 6.65 2.90 -3.46
CA ARG A 37 7.46 3.42 -4.56
C ARG A 37 6.59 3.91 -5.71
N ASP A 38 5.51 3.19 -6.01
CA ASP A 38 4.56 3.53 -7.08
C ASP A 38 3.56 4.64 -6.64
N GLY A 39 3.74 5.22 -5.46
CA GLY A 39 2.89 6.31 -4.96
C GLY A 39 1.48 5.88 -4.55
N LEU A 40 1.22 4.57 -4.43
CA LEU A 40 -0.08 4.04 -4.02
C LEU A 40 -0.22 3.96 -2.50
N LEU A 41 0.89 3.84 -1.77
CA LEU A 41 0.93 3.82 -0.31
C LEU A 41 1.90 4.86 0.25
N GLU A 42 1.58 5.37 1.43
CA GLU A 42 2.46 6.23 2.22
C GLU A 42 2.86 5.49 3.51
N VAL A 43 4.16 5.24 3.68
CA VAL A 43 4.70 4.63 4.91
C VAL A 43 5.14 5.73 5.87
N ARG A 44 4.46 5.82 7.02
CA ARG A 44 4.79 6.75 8.10
C ARG A 44 5.46 5.98 9.24
N HIS A 45 6.76 6.14 9.41
CA HIS A 45 7.55 5.40 10.39
C HIS A 45 6.96 5.51 11.81
N GLY A 46 6.76 4.37 12.48
CA GLY A 46 6.15 4.30 13.81
C GLY A 46 4.64 4.55 13.86
N VAL A 47 4.02 5.05 12.78
CA VAL A 47 2.60 5.39 12.73
C VAL A 47 1.80 4.36 11.95
N GLY A 48 2.29 3.89 10.80
CA GLY A 48 1.61 2.90 9.97
C GLY A 48 1.75 3.17 8.47
N THR A 49 1.05 2.37 7.67
CA THR A 49 0.98 2.51 6.22
C THR A 49 -0.42 2.97 5.82
N PHE A 50 -0.50 3.89 4.88
CA PHE A 50 -1.75 4.54 4.47
C PHE A 50 -1.93 4.46 2.96
N VAL A 51 -3.17 4.44 2.49
CA VAL A 51 -3.47 4.63 1.05
C VAL A 51 -3.12 6.06 0.68
N ALA A 52 -2.34 6.25 -0.38
CA ALA A 52 -2.02 7.58 -0.86
C ALA A 52 -3.30 8.33 -1.28
N ALA A 53 -3.37 9.62 -0.97
CA ALA A 53 -4.38 10.47 -1.58
C ALA A 53 -4.08 10.56 -3.08
N ALA A 54 -5.00 10.13 -3.93
CA ALA A 54 -4.87 10.28 -5.36
C ALA A 54 -4.86 11.78 -5.70
N SER A 55 -3.67 12.40 -5.69
CA SER A 55 -3.49 13.76 -6.16
C SER A 55 -2.70 13.85 -7.47
N GLU A 56 -1.87 12.85 -7.83
CA GLU A 56 -1.06 12.93 -9.06
C GLU A 56 -0.65 11.56 -9.65
N LEU A 57 -1.51 10.53 -9.62
CA LEU A 57 -1.34 9.42 -10.57
C LEU A 57 -1.89 9.84 -11.93
N GLU A 58 -1.25 10.85 -12.52
CA GLU A 58 -1.38 11.11 -13.95
C GLU A 58 -0.76 9.94 -14.72
N HIS A 59 -1.44 9.57 -15.80
CA HIS A 59 -1.10 8.52 -16.74
C HIS A 59 0.41 8.42 -17.00
N VAL A 60 1.00 7.26 -16.71
CA VAL A 60 2.28 6.89 -17.34
C VAL A 60 1.95 6.14 -18.62
N ASP A 61 1.93 6.94 -19.68
CA ASP A 61 2.11 6.69 -21.11
C ASP A 61 1.57 5.39 -21.75
N GLU A 62 0.67 5.67 -22.68
CA GLU A 62 0.37 4.94 -23.91
C GLU A 62 1.64 4.34 -24.57
N PHE A 63 1.59 3.05 -24.89
CA PHE A 63 2.42 2.40 -25.90
C PHE A 63 1.54 1.99 -27.07
#